data_AF-A0A7L2RK79-F1
#
_entry.id   AF-A0A7L2RK79-F1
#
_cell.length_a   1.000
_cell.length_b   1.000
_cell.length_c   1.000
_cell.angle_alpha   90.00
_cell.angle_beta   90.00
_cell.angle_gamma   90.00
#
_symmetry.space_group_name_H-M   'P 1'
#
loop_
_entity.id
_entity.type
_entity.pdbx_description
1 polymer ?
#
loop_
_entity_poly.entity_id
_entity_poly.type
_entity_poly.pdbx_seq_one_letter_code
_entity_poly.pdbx_strand_id
1 'polypeptide(L)' 'IYGQPRTHRAWRKIIILVEGIYSMEGSIVRLPEIVSLKKKYKAYLYLDEAHSIGAVGATGR' A
#
# COMPACT_ATOMS: atom_id res chain seq x y z
N ILE A 1 -2.50 3.23 -15.75
CA ILE A 1 -1.08 3.56 -15.51
C ILE A 1 -0.50 4.00 -16.86
N TYR A 2 -0.36 5.30 -17.09
CA TYR A 2 -0.14 5.88 -18.43
C TYR A 2 1.29 5.72 -18.98
N GLY A 3 2.15 4.96 -18.29
CA GLY A 3 3.56 4.81 -18.65
C GLY A 3 4.43 5.99 -18.22
N GLN A 4 5.67 6.01 -18.70
CA GLN A 4 6.65 7.07 -18.43
C GLN A 4 6.28 8.34 -19.22
N PRO A 5 6.34 9.55 -18.64
CA PRO A 5 5.87 10.78 -19.29
C PRO A 5 6.52 11.10 -20.64
N ARG A 6 7.80 10.73 -20.83
CA ARG A 6 8.55 11.03 -22.07
C ARG A 6 8.48 9.94 -23.13
N THR A 7 8.47 8.67 -22.72
CA THR A 7 8.62 7.53 -23.64
C THR A 7 7.33 6.75 -23.82
N HIS A 8 6.33 7.00 -22.97
CA HIS A 8 5.08 6.24 -22.86
C HIS A 8 5.29 4.73 -22.61
N ARG A 9 6.52 4.29 -22.33
CA ARG A 9 6.83 2.91 -21.99
C ARG A 9 6.20 2.56 -20.64
N ALA A 10 5.77 1.32 -20.51
CA ALA A 10 5.26 0.80 -19.25
C ALA A 10 6.29 0.96 -18.12
N TRP A 11 5.81 1.22 -16.90
CA TRP A 11 6.65 1.22 -15.71
C TRP A 11 7.15 -0.19 -15.44
N ARG A 12 8.46 -0.34 -15.24
CA ARG A 12 9.07 -1.65 -14.92
C ARG A 12 8.81 -2.09 -13.48
N LYS A 13 8.64 -1.14 -12.57
CA LYS A 13 8.41 -1.38 -11.14
C LYS A 13 7.47 -0.30 -10.62
N ILE A 14 6.44 -0.74 -9.89
CA ILE A 14 5.42 0.11 -9.28
C ILE A 14 5.34 -0.30 -7.82
N ILE A 15 5.38 0.67 -6.92
CA ILE A 15 5.30 0.44 -5.47
C ILE A 15 4.12 1.23 -4.96
N ILE A 16 3.25 0.57 -4.20
CA ILE A 16 2.18 1.19 -3.42
C ILE A 16 2.71 1.32 -1.99
N LEU A 17 2.70 2.52 -1.43
CA LEU A 17 3.09 2.80 -0.04
C LEU A 17 1.85 3.28 0.72
N VAL A 18 1.54 2.64 1.84
CA VAL A 18 0.41 2.99 2.72
C VAL A 18 0.76 2.74 4.18
N GLU A 19 0.10 3.46 5.09
CA GLU A 19 0.12 3.19 6.55
C GLU A 19 -1.05 2.27 6.93
N GLY A 20 -0.84 1.36 7.88
CA GLY A 20 -1.90 0.51 8.43
C GLY A 20 -2.94 1.33 9.20
N ILE A 21 -2.46 2.16 10.12
CA ILE A 21 -3.21 3.23 10.79
C ILE A 21 -2.55 4.56 10.45
N TYR A 22 -3.33 5.48 9.88
CA TYR A 22 -2.85 6.83 9.56
C TYR A 22 -2.69 7.64 10.85
N SER A 23 -1.48 8.15 11.10
CA SER A 23 -1.10 8.81 12.36
C SER A 23 -1.99 10.00 12.78
N MET A 24 -2.49 10.77 11.80
CA MET A 24 -3.23 12.01 12.06
C MET A 24 -4.68 11.73 12.47
N GLU A 25 -5.41 10.92 11.69
CA GLU A 25 -6.83 10.64 11.92
C GLU A 25 -7.09 9.35 12.68
N GLY A 26 -6.10 8.46 12.81
CA GLY A 26 -6.26 7.11 13.34
C GLY A 26 -7.08 6.17 12.43
N SER A 27 -7.31 6.58 11.18
CA SER A 27 -8.10 5.79 10.22
C SER A 27 -7.34 4.54 9.77
N ILE A 28 -8.06 3.44 9.55
CA ILE A 28 -7.48 2.16 9.13
C ILE A 28 -7.52 2.05 7.62
N VAL A 29 -6.41 1.60 7.02
CA VAL A 29 -6.34 1.35 5.58
C VAL A 29 -7.27 0.23 5.15
N ARG A 30 -7.89 0.40 3.97
CA ARG A 30 -8.66 -0.65 3.29
C ARG A 30 -7.73 -1.66 2.62
N LEU A 31 -7.04 -2.44 3.44
CA LEU A 31 -5.97 -3.35 3.01
C LEU A 31 -6.43 -4.36 1.93
N PRO A 32 -7.62 -4.99 2.00
CA PRO A 32 -8.06 -5.93 0.96
C PRO A 32 -8.12 -5.30 -0.43
N GLU A 33 -8.61 -4.08 -0.53
CA GLU A 33 -8.71 -3.31 -1.77
C GLU A 33 -7.32 -2.95 -2.30
N ILE A 34 -6.41 -2.52 -1.43
CA ILE A 34 -5.01 -2.25 -1.81
C ILE A 34 -4.31 -3.53 -2.31
N VAL A 35 -4.53 -4.68 -1.66
CA VAL A 35 -4.03 -5.98 -2.12
C VAL A 35 -4.61 -6.37 -3.48
N SER A 36 -5.89 -6.06 -3.73
CA SER A 36 -6.51 -6.29 -5.05
C SER A 36 -5.84 -5.47 -6.15
N LEU A 37 -5.51 -4.19 -5.88
CA LEU A 37 -4.81 -3.31 -6.80
C LEU A 37 -3.38 -3.77 -7.05
N LYS A 38 -2.67 -4.16 -5.98
CA LYS A 38 -1.34 -4.76 -6.06
C LYS A 38 -1.33 -5.94 -7.03
N LYS A 39 -2.28 -6.87 -6.89
CA LYS A 39 -2.41 -8.05 -7.76
C LYS A 39 -2.75 -7.65 -9.20
N LYS A 40 -3.76 -6.77 -9.38
CA LYS A 40 -4.21 -6.30 -10.70
C LYS A 40 -3.07 -5.69 -11.52
N TYR A 41 -2.21 -4.90 -10.89
CA TYR A 41 -1.16 -4.15 -11.57
C TYR A 41 0.24 -4.75 -11.41
N LYS A 42 0.36 -5.94 -10.80
CA LYS A 42 1.64 -6.61 -10.49
C LYS A 42 2.60 -5.65 -9.77
N ALA A 43 2.05 -4.84 -8.86
CA ALA A 43 2.81 -3.87 -8.09
C ALA A 43 3.40 -4.51 -6.83
N TYR A 44 4.38 -3.83 -6.24
CA TYR A 44 4.84 -4.08 -4.89
C TYR A 44 3.97 -3.29 -3.91
N LEU A 45 3.84 -3.79 -2.69
CA LEU A 45 3.15 -3.11 -1.60
C LEU A 45 4.13 -3.02 -0.43
N TYR A 46 4.31 -1.80 0.07
CA TYR A 46 4.99 -1.50 1.31
C TYR A 46 3.94 -0.96 2.29
N LEU A 47 3.79 -1.63 3.42
CA LEU A 47 2.83 -1.31 4.47
C LEU A 47 3.61 -0.87 5.70
N ASP A 48 3.40 0.38 6.13
CA ASP A 48 3.95 0.89 7.37
C ASP A 48 3.02 0.55 8.54
N GLU A 49 3.59 -0.05 9.58
CA GLU A 49 2.88 -0.53 10.77
C GLU A 49 3.27 0.25 12.04
N ALA A 50 3.92 1.42 11.92
CA ALA A 50 4.41 2.19 13.07
C ALA A 50 3.32 2.51 14.10
N HIS A 51 2.10 2.81 13.65
CA HIS A 51 0.96 3.15 14.51
C HIS A 51 -0.04 2.01 14.72
N SER A 52 0.15 0.86 14.05
CA SER A 52 -0.75 -0.30 14.14
C SER A 52 -0.12 -1.51 14.83
N ILE A 53 1.21 -1.57 14.92
CA ILE A 53 1.90 -2.56 15.75
C ILE A 53 1.47 -2.44 17.21
N GLY A 54 1.13 -3.57 17.82
CA GLY A 54 0.56 -3.65 19.18
C GLY A 54 -0.91 -3.26 19.30
N ALA A 55 -1.50 -2.61 18.28
CA ALA A 55 -2.88 -2.12 18.31
C ALA A 55 -3.87 -3.00 17.54
N VAL A 56 -3.42 -3.71 16.50
CA VAL A 56 -4.28 -4.47 15.58
C VAL A 56 -3.85 -5.93 15.48
N GLY A 57 -4.83 -6.83 15.29
CA GLY A 57 -4.63 -8.27 15.13
C GLY A 57 -4.54 -9.02 16.47
N ALA A 58 -4.87 -10.31 16.46
CA ALA A 58 -4.91 -11.12 17.68
C ALA A 58 -3.58 -11.19 18.43
N THR A 59 -2.46 -10.99 17.71
CA THR A 59 -1.09 -11.04 18.25
C THR A 59 -0.44 -9.68 18.39
N GLY A 60 -1.04 -8.60 17.89
CA GLY A 60 -0.46 -7.25 17.91
C GLY A 60 0.88 -7.12 17.17
N ARG A 61 1.20 -8.04 16.25
CA ARG A 61 2.44 -8.08 15.48
C ARG A 61 2.26 -8.91 14.22
#